data_AF-A0A383WK73-F1
#
_entry.id   AF-A0A383WK73-F1
#
_cell.length_a   1.000
_cell.length_b   1.000
_cell.length_c   1.000
_cell.angle_alpha   90.00
_cell.angle_beta   90.00
_cell.angle_gamma   90.00
#
_symmetry.space_group_name_H-M   'P 1'
#
loop_
_entity.id
_entity.type
_entity.pdbx_description
1 polymer ?
#
loop_
_entity_poly.entity_id
_entity_poly.type
_entity_poly.pdbx_seq_one_letter_code
_entity_poly.pdbx_strand_id
1 'polypeptide(L)'
;MALADGVNWGERPRAAARGAVHGFLAHVHQELAVKQGGKAISSDAAFAILQGAVQAAQAQVLAADGTLTTLVGAVVLQQRMRSGKHCCLSVVIGDSPSYVWRAAAREVEELNYQPPLHGFHRDPRICPGCLGYALGDAPDLSNISYSVTSLDKGDVVFLASDGIADNFDPVVRKQASSRAIGEGSSRQPGVNALSPAKCHNIALVDMAGVLKEACRKLQQGRRSLSGSSKQRQVVQEHLQAAAGCGEQQAAQQQLQQQREATAYVQQQLQQLEQQAAGLTQKQQQQQQQQRNISPPLLEGVDGRCLTAQGAVHALLSFVERGTAAQRQVLEQASADGGKGPEELGDLIANLPGKMDHASVVAYKVG
;
A
#
# COMPACT_ATOMS: atom_id res chain seq x y z
N MET A 1 2.77 2.16 9.32
CA MET A 1 3.13 0.84 8.76
C MET A 1 4.17 1.04 7.69
N ALA A 2 5.04 0.06 7.47
CA ALA A 2 5.98 0.05 6.36
C ALA A 2 6.27 -1.39 5.93
N LEU A 3 6.61 -1.57 4.66
CA LEU A 3 7.07 -2.80 4.06
C LEU A 3 8.16 -2.43 3.04
N ALA A 4 9.18 -3.27 2.93
CA ALA A 4 10.26 -3.12 1.97
C ALA A 4 10.62 -4.51 1.46
N ASP A 5 10.97 -4.59 0.19
CA ASP A 5 11.42 -5.80 -0.47
C ASP A 5 12.81 -5.62 -1.08
N GLY A 6 13.73 -6.49 -0.68
CA GLY A 6 15.13 -6.41 -1.06
C GLY A 6 15.35 -6.98 -2.45
N VAL A 7 16.03 -6.23 -3.32
CA VAL A 7 16.28 -6.66 -4.70
C VAL A 7 17.35 -7.75 -4.74
N ASN A 8 17.03 -8.87 -5.40
CA ASN A 8 17.79 -10.13 -5.45
C ASN A 8 17.71 -10.96 -4.16
N TRP A 9 18.65 -11.90 -4.01
CA TRP A 9 18.65 -12.91 -2.95
C TRP A 9 19.82 -12.73 -1.99
N GLY A 10 19.63 -13.15 -0.75
CA GLY A 10 20.70 -13.23 0.25
C GLY A 10 20.64 -12.16 1.35
N GLU A 11 21.70 -12.08 2.14
CA GLU A 11 21.69 -11.29 3.38
C GLU A 11 21.74 -9.78 3.13
N ARG A 12 22.40 -9.29 2.08
CA ARG A 12 22.49 -7.84 1.82
C ARG A 12 21.16 -7.22 1.34
N PRO A 13 20.39 -7.83 0.41
CA PRO A 13 19.03 -7.35 0.11
C PRO A 13 18.11 -7.40 1.33
N ARG A 14 18.22 -8.46 2.14
CA ARG A 14 17.48 -8.58 3.41
C ARG A 14 17.87 -7.48 4.40
N ALA A 15 19.15 -7.16 4.54
CA ALA A 15 19.65 -6.07 5.38
C ALA A 15 19.11 -4.72 4.90
N ALA A 16 19.10 -4.48 3.57
CA ALA A 16 18.49 -3.29 2.98
C ALA A 16 17.01 -3.17 3.36
N ALA A 17 16.20 -4.19 3.10
CA ALA A 17 14.77 -4.16 3.42
C ALA A 17 14.50 -3.90 4.91
N ARG A 18 15.25 -4.58 5.80
CA ARG A 18 15.13 -4.38 7.26
C ARG A 18 15.56 -2.97 7.68
N GLY A 19 16.66 -2.47 7.14
CA GLY A 19 17.15 -1.11 7.37
C GLY A 19 16.14 -0.06 6.94
N ALA A 20 15.57 -0.21 5.74
CA ALA A 20 14.55 0.69 5.21
C ALA A 20 13.30 0.74 6.10
N VAL A 21 12.74 -0.43 6.47
CA VAL A 21 11.58 -0.49 7.37
C VAL A 21 11.89 0.11 8.73
N HIS A 22 13.06 -0.21 9.29
CA HIS A 22 13.47 0.30 10.60
C HIS A 22 13.61 1.83 10.59
N GLY A 23 14.38 2.38 9.64
CA GLY A 23 14.59 3.83 9.53
C GLY A 23 13.30 4.59 9.29
N PHE A 24 12.44 4.09 8.40
CA PHE A 24 11.14 4.68 8.14
C PHE A 24 10.25 4.72 9.40
N LEU A 25 10.07 3.57 10.06
CA LEU A 25 9.18 3.48 11.22
C LEU A 25 9.74 4.24 12.42
N ALA A 26 11.06 4.22 12.65
CA ALA A 26 11.69 4.96 13.73
C ALA A 26 11.48 6.47 13.57
N HIS A 27 11.69 7.00 12.36
CA HIS A 27 11.48 8.42 12.07
C HIS A 27 10.01 8.82 12.24
N VAL A 28 9.08 8.06 11.64
CA VAL A 28 7.64 8.32 11.77
C VAL A 28 7.20 8.27 13.24
N HIS A 29 7.67 7.28 13.99
CA HIS A 29 7.32 7.14 15.40
C HIS A 29 7.83 8.33 16.22
N GLN A 30 9.09 8.71 16.05
CA GLN A 30 9.69 9.84 16.75
C GLN A 30 8.97 11.15 16.43
N GLU A 31 8.79 11.49 15.16
CA GLU A 31 8.16 12.74 14.74
C GLU A 31 6.69 12.83 15.14
N LEU A 32 5.95 11.72 15.05
CA LEU A 32 4.56 11.69 15.51
C LEU A 32 4.48 11.76 17.03
N ALA A 33 5.35 11.06 17.78
CA ALA A 33 5.37 11.08 19.24
C ALA A 33 5.74 12.47 19.79
N VAL A 34 6.70 13.16 19.19
CA VAL A 34 7.02 14.56 19.52
C VAL A 34 5.81 15.47 19.31
N LYS A 35 4.97 15.16 18.32
CA LYS A 35 3.75 15.91 18.00
C LYS A 35 2.49 15.40 18.74
N GLN A 36 2.57 14.30 19.50
CA GLN A 36 1.45 13.70 20.26
C GLN A 36 0.96 14.54 21.45
N GLY A 37 1.46 15.75 21.65
CA GLY A 37 0.92 16.73 22.62
C GLY A 37 -0.50 17.24 22.30
N GLY A 38 -1.36 16.44 21.66
CA GLY A 38 -2.76 16.74 21.35
C GLY A 38 -2.97 17.74 20.22
N LYS A 39 -1.90 18.21 19.55
CA LYS A 39 -2.02 19.15 18.43
C LYS A 39 -2.25 18.38 17.14
N ALA A 40 -3.32 18.75 16.44
CA ALA A 40 -3.59 18.24 15.10
C ALA A 40 -2.41 18.55 14.17
N ILE A 41 -2.00 17.56 13.39
CA ILE A 41 -0.99 17.74 12.34
C ILE A 41 -1.69 18.13 11.03
N SER A 42 -1.13 19.10 10.32
CA SER A 42 -1.58 19.43 8.96
C SER A 42 -1.15 18.34 7.98
N SER A 43 -1.79 18.30 6.82
CA SER A 43 -1.38 17.42 5.72
C SER A 43 0.08 17.69 5.31
N ASP A 44 0.49 18.95 5.24
CA ASP A 44 1.87 19.33 4.90
C ASP A 44 2.88 18.80 5.93
N ALA A 45 2.56 18.90 7.23
CA ALA A 45 3.40 18.36 8.27
C ALA A 45 3.47 16.84 8.20
N ALA A 46 2.39 16.16 7.85
CA ALA A 46 2.38 14.71 7.66
C ALA A 46 3.22 14.29 6.44
N PHE A 47 3.17 15.05 5.34
CA PHE A 47 4.03 14.82 4.17
C PHE A 47 5.51 15.05 4.46
N ALA A 48 5.85 16.13 5.19
CA ALA A 48 7.23 16.38 5.60
C ALA A 48 7.78 15.23 6.46
N ILE A 49 6.96 14.65 7.35
CA ILE A 49 7.34 13.47 8.13
C ILE A 49 7.57 12.26 7.22
N LEU A 50 6.72 12.03 6.22
CA LEU A 50 6.91 10.92 5.27
C LEU A 50 8.18 11.10 4.43
N GLN A 51 8.47 12.33 3.97
CA GLN A 51 9.70 12.63 3.25
C GLN A 51 10.94 12.40 4.12
N GLY A 52 10.93 12.88 5.37
CA GLY A 52 11.99 12.62 6.33
C GLY A 52 12.16 11.13 6.64
N ALA A 53 11.06 10.37 6.68
CA ALA A 53 11.09 8.93 6.88
C ALA A 53 11.73 8.18 5.71
N VAL A 54 11.53 8.63 4.46
CA VAL A 54 12.23 8.09 3.29
C VAL A 54 13.74 8.35 3.38
N GLN A 55 14.15 9.55 3.79
CA GLN A 55 15.56 9.88 3.97
C GLN A 55 16.19 9.04 5.09
N ALA A 56 15.48 8.87 6.21
CA ALA A 56 15.91 8.01 7.31
C ALA A 56 16.01 6.54 6.90
N ALA A 57 15.08 6.06 6.07
CA ALA A 57 15.13 4.72 5.50
C ALA A 57 16.39 4.54 4.62
N GLN A 58 16.67 5.47 3.72
CA GLN A 58 17.90 5.45 2.91
C GLN A 58 19.16 5.39 3.78
N ALA A 59 19.26 6.27 4.77
CA ALA A 59 20.42 6.31 5.66
C ALA A 59 20.62 4.97 6.40
N GLN A 60 19.54 4.33 6.84
CA GLN A 60 19.60 3.02 7.49
C GLN A 60 19.96 1.88 6.54
N VAL A 61 19.55 1.94 5.27
CA VAL A 61 19.99 0.96 4.25
C VAL A 61 21.51 1.03 4.09
N LEU A 62 22.06 2.23 3.92
CA LEU A 62 23.51 2.44 3.75
C LEU A 62 24.28 2.05 5.01
N ALA A 63 23.79 2.42 6.19
CA ALA A 63 24.43 2.07 7.47
C ALA A 63 24.47 0.56 7.73
N ALA A 64 23.52 -0.19 7.17
CA ALA A 64 23.46 -1.64 7.25
C ALA A 64 24.26 -2.36 6.15
N ASP A 65 24.97 -1.64 5.28
CA ASP A 65 25.62 -2.18 4.07
C ASP A 65 24.67 -3.04 3.21
N GLY A 66 23.40 -2.62 3.17
CA GLY A 66 22.35 -3.25 2.36
C GLY A 66 22.49 -2.90 0.89
N THR A 67 22.06 -3.77 -0.02
CA THR A 67 22.13 -3.50 -1.47
C THR A 67 21.05 -2.53 -1.93
N LEU A 68 19.95 -3.04 -2.49
CA LEU A 68 18.84 -2.27 -3.02
C LEU A 68 17.54 -2.82 -2.44
N THR A 69 16.55 -1.96 -2.23
CA THR A 69 15.24 -2.37 -1.71
C THR A 69 14.14 -1.43 -2.18
N THR A 70 12.93 -1.94 -2.35
CA THR A 70 11.71 -1.12 -2.45
C THR A 70 11.38 -0.49 -1.09
N LEU A 71 10.43 0.44 -1.07
CA LEU A 71 9.81 0.91 0.16
C LEU A 71 8.36 1.31 -0.12
N VAL A 72 7.44 0.75 0.66
CA VAL A 72 6.07 1.24 0.78
C VAL A 72 5.77 1.57 2.24
N GLY A 73 5.33 2.80 2.49
CA GLY A 73 5.02 3.32 3.82
C GLY A 73 3.61 3.90 3.86
N ALA A 74 2.94 3.75 5.00
CA ALA A 74 1.60 4.30 5.21
C ALA A 74 1.37 4.76 6.65
N VAL A 75 0.75 5.93 6.80
CA VAL A 75 0.34 6.51 8.09
C VAL A 75 -1.16 6.75 8.04
N VAL A 76 -1.90 6.15 8.97
CA VAL A 76 -3.34 6.34 9.12
C VAL A 76 -3.60 7.29 10.28
N LEU A 77 -4.33 8.37 10.01
CA LEU A 77 -4.62 9.45 10.97
C LEU A 77 -6.12 9.69 11.04
N GLN A 78 -6.62 10.06 12.22
CA GLN A 78 -8.00 10.50 12.38
C GLN A 78 -8.15 11.93 11.86
N GLN A 79 -9.20 12.18 11.05
CA GLN A 79 -9.47 13.53 10.54
C GLN A 79 -10.14 14.39 11.61
N ARG A 80 -9.58 15.58 11.87
CA ARG A 80 -10.17 16.53 12.82
C ARG A 80 -11.46 17.17 12.31
N MET A 81 -11.53 17.46 11.00
CA MET A 81 -12.66 18.18 10.41
C MET A 81 -13.90 17.32 10.18
N ARG A 82 -13.76 15.99 10.14
CA ARG A 82 -14.86 15.05 9.87
C ARG A 82 -14.87 13.96 10.92
N SER A 83 -15.79 14.08 11.87
CA SER A 83 -15.94 13.09 12.95
C SER A 83 -16.07 11.67 12.38
N GLY A 84 -15.32 10.72 12.94
CA GLY A 84 -15.34 9.32 12.55
C GLY A 84 -14.62 8.96 11.23
N LYS A 85 -14.12 9.95 10.48
CA LYS A 85 -13.32 9.69 9.27
C LYS A 85 -11.84 9.63 9.57
N HIS A 86 -11.13 8.83 8.78
CA HIS A 86 -9.69 8.70 8.82
C HIS A 86 -9.10 9.06 7.45
N CYS A 87 -7.81 9.34 7.41
CA CYS A 87 -7.05 9.43 6.17
C CYS A 87 -5.83 8.51 6.24
N CYS A 88 -5.49 7.91 5.11
CA CYS A 88 -4.21 7.26 4.89
C CYS A 88 -3.35 8.20 4.06
N LEU A 89 -2.13 8.48 4.51
CA LEU A 89 -1.08 9.03 3.68
C LEU A 89 -0.08 7.91 3.40
N SER A 90 0.19 7.64 2.12
CA SER A 90 1.10 6.58 1.71
C SER A 90 2.15 7.06 0.73
N VAL A 91 3.34 6.47 0.83
CA VAL A 91 4.48 6.68 -0.06
C VAL A 91 4.93 5.33 -0.62
N VAL A 92 5.21 5.28 -1.92
CA VAL A 92 5.72 4.10 -2.63
C VAL A 92 6.97 4.48 -3.42
N ILE A 93 8.01 3.66 -3.29
CA ILE A 93 9.25 3.66 -4.06
C ILE A 93 9.50 2.21 -4.49
N GLY A 94 9.71 1.95 -5.78
CA GLY A 94 9.66 0.60 -6.30
C GLY A 94 8.25 0.17 -6.71
N ASP A 95 8.04 -1.13 -6.83
CA ASP A 95 6.82 -1.74 -7.34
C ASP A 95 5.89 -2.30 -6.25
N SER A 96 6.37 -2.43 -5.01
CA SER A 96 5.59 -2.89 -3.85
C SER A 96 4.34 -2.03 -3.60
N PRO A 97 3.12 -2.56 -3.83
CA PRO A 97 1.91 -1.75 -3.81
C PRO A 97 1.26 -1.62 -2.43
N SER A 98 0.35 -0.65 -2.33
CA SER A 98 -0.49 -0.41 -1.16
C SER A 98 -1.97 -0.37 -1.54
N TYR A 99 -2.82 -1.00 -0.74
CA TYR A 99 -4.24 -1.20 -1.01
C TYR A 99 -5.12 -0.82 0.17
N VAL A 100 -6.40 -0.64 -0.13
CA VAL A 100 -7.47 -0.58 0.87
C VAL A 100 -8.58 -1.56 0.51
N TRP A 101 -8.96 -2.39 1.46
CA TRP A 101 -10.22 -3.11 1.46
C TRP A 101 -11.32 -2.20 2.01
N ARG A 102 -12.27 -1.85 1.15
CA ARG A 102 -13.47 -1.07 1.49
C ARG A 102 -14.49 -1.97 2.15
N ALA A 103 -14.70 -1.82 3.45
CA ALA A 103 -15.55 -2.73 4.21
C ALA A 103 -17.02 -2.69 3.76
N ALA A 104 -17.53 -1.49 3.46
CA ALA A 104 -18.90 -1.27 3.04
C ALA A 104 -19.16 -1.80 1.62
N ALA A 105 -18.29 -1.46 0.67
CA ALA A 105 -18.41 -1.90 -0.73
C ALA A 105 -17.97 -3.36 -0.95
N ARG A 106 -17.14 -3.89 -0.04
CA ARG A 106 -16.47 -5.19 -0.18
C ARG A 106 -15.60 -5.26 -1.44
N GLU A 107 -14.82 -4.21 -1.66
CA GLU A 107 -13.95 -4.04 -2.83
C GLU A 107 -12.53 -3.71 -2.39
N VAL A 108 -11.56 -3.96 -3.27
CA VAL A 108 -10.17 -3.56 -3.07
C VAL A 108 -9.85 -2.43 -4.03
N GLU A 109 -9.23 -1.37 -3.51
CA GLU A 109 -8.70 -0.25 -4.28
C GLU A 109 -7.20 -0.13 -4.04
N GLU A 110 -6.41 0.18 -5.07
CA GLU A 110 -5.00 0.55 -4.91
C GLU A 110 -4.88 2.02 -4.51
N LEU A 111 -4.07 2.31 -3.48
CA LEU A 111 -3.89 3.66 -2.94
C LEU A 111 -2.92 4.50 -3.79
N ASN A 112 -1.94 3.86 -4.41
CA ASN A 112 -0.84 4.53 -5.12
C ASN A 112 -0.75 3.94 -6.53
N TYR A 113 -1.77 4.20 -7.36
CA TYR A 113 -1.69 3.82 -8.78
C TYR A 113 -0.56 4.63 -9.43
N GLN A 114 0.57 3.97 -9.69
CA GLN A 114 1.67 4.56 -10.43
C GLN A 114 1.26 4.70 -11.90
N PRO A 115 1.13 5.93 -12.44
CA PRO A 115 1.02 6.09 -13.88
C PRO A 115 2.34 5.64 -14.52
N PRO A 116 2.29 5.04 -15.71
CA PRO A 116 3.46 4.50 -16.37
C PRO A 116 4.54 5.56 -16.63
N LEU A 117 5.73 5.36 -16.06
CA LEU A 117 6.93 6.03 -16.53
C LEU A 117 7.14 5.63 -18.00
N HIS A 118 7.24 6.61 -18.89
CA HIS A 118 7.49 6.43 -20.33
C HIS A 118 6.39 5.76 -21.16
N GLY A 119 5.12 5.79 -20.72
CA GLY A 119 4.00 5.25 -21.51
C GLY A 119 3.92 3.71 -21.54
N PHE A 120 4.79 3.03 -20.79
CA PHE A 120 4.72 1.60 -20.53
C PHE A 120 4.01 1.34 -19.20
N HIS A 121 2.78 0.80 -19.28
CA HIS A 121 1.99 0.32 -18.14
C HIS A 121 2.81 -0.55 -17.18
N ARG A 122 2.40 -0.69 -15.90
CA ARG A 122 3.04 -1.60 -14.91
C ARG A 122 3.33 -2.93 -15.58
N ASP A 123 4.60 -3.13 -15.90
CA ASP A 123 5.14 -4.38 -16.37
C ASP A 123 5.84 -4.96 -15.14
N PRO A 124 5.41 -6.10 -14.59
CA PRO A 124 6.04 -6.70 -13.41
C PRO A 124 7.52 -7.06 -13.63
N ARG A 125 8.03 -6.94 -14.86
CA ARG A 125 9.45 -7.08 -15.20
C ARG A 125 10.23 -5.76 -15.12
N ILE A 126 9.54 -4.63 -14.99
CA ILE A 126 10.13 -3.29 -14.91
C ILE A 126 9.79 -2.73 -13.52
N CYS A 127 10.78 -2.75 -12.63
CA CYS A 127 10.67 -2.25 -11.27
C CYS A 127 11.43 -0.92 -11.18
N PRO A 128 10.81 0.24 -11.51
CA PRO A 128 11.50 1.52 -11.41
C PRO A 128 11.66 1.93 -9.95
N GLY A 129 12.71 2.70 -9.63
CA GLY A 129 12.96 3.26 -8.30
C GLY A 129 13.32 2.25 -7.21
N CYS A 130 14.28 2.62 -6.38
CA CYS A 130 14.72 1.83 -5.23
C CYS A 130 15.52 2.68 -4.24
N LEU A 131 15.52 2.24 -2.98
CA LEU A 131 16.48 2.70 -1.97
C LEU A 131 17.77 1.89 -2.06
N GLY A 132 18.83 2.40 -1.42
CA GLY A 132 20.16 1.82 -1.39
C GLY A 132 21.09 2.45 -2.42
N TYR A 133 22.00 1.65 -2.96
CA TYR A 133 23.09 2.12 -3.83
C TYR A 133 22.71 2.33 -5.30
N ALA A 134 21.52 2.87 -5.58
CA ALA A 134 20.98 2.93 -6.94
C ALA A 134 21.75 3.90 -7.85
N LEU A 135 22.14 5.05 -7.29
CA LEU A 135 22.86 6.14 -7.96
C LEU A 135 24.09 6.53 -7.11
N GLY A 136 25.01 5.59 -6.90
CA GLY A 136 26.05 5.73 -5.88
C GLY A 136 25.40 5.58 -4.50
N ASP A 137 25.61 6.52 -3.57
CA ASP A 137 24.94 6.48 -2.25
C ASP A 137 23.51 7.05 -2.27
N ALA A 138 23.06 7.58 -3.41
CA ALA A 138 21.73 8.15 -3.57
C ALA A 138 20.70 7.10 -4.03
N PRO A 139 19.45 7.18 -3.54
CA PRO A 139 18.36 6.33 -4.01
C PRO A 139 17.89 6.75 -5.40
N ASP A 140 17.28 5.81 -6.12
CA ASP A 140 16.49 6.11 -7.32
C ASP A 140 15.04 6.38 -6.89
N LEU A 141 14.63 7.65 -6.99
CA LEU A 141 13.29 8.09 -6.64
C LEU A 141 12.44 8.40 -7.89
N SER A 142 12.85 7.92 -9.07
CA SER A 142 12.20 8.22 -10.36
C SER A 142 10.70 7.90 -10.38
N ASN A 143 10.24 6.92 -9.60
CA ASN A 143 8.84 6.52 -9.50
C ASN A 143 8.18 6.81 -8.13
N ILE A 144 8.80 7.64 -7.29
CA ILE A 144 8.23 7.94 -5.97
C ILE A 144 6.81 8.48 -6.11
N SER A 145 5.89 7.89 -5.37
CA SER A 145 4.47 8.26 -5.43
C SER A 145 3.92 8.47 -4.03
N TYR A 146 3.31 9.64 -3.82
CA TYR A 146 2.58 9.99 -2.61
C TYR A 146 1.08 10.01 -2.88
N SER A 147 0.28 9.53 -1.93
CA SER A 147 -1.18 9.58 -2.03
C SER A 147 -1.84 9.90 -0.69
N VAL A 148 -3.04 10.48 -0.76
CA VAL A 148 -3.92 10.67 0.40
C VAL A 148 -5.27 10.08 0.07
N THR A 149 -5.74 9.17 0.93
CA THR A 149 -7.01 8.49 0.73
C THR A 149 -7.88 8.64 1.96
N SER A 150 -9.13 9.05 1.77
CA SER A 150 -10.13 9.06 2.86
C SER A 150 -10.56 7.62 3.17
N LEU A 151 -10.70 7.32 4.45
CA LEU A 151 -10.97 5.99 4.98
C LEU A 151 -12.17 6.00 5.92
N ASP A 152 -12.90 4.89 5.90
CA ASP A 152 -14.03 4.64 6.77
C ASP A 152 -13.70 3.66 7.89
N LYS A 153 -14.43 3.77 9.00
CA LYS A 153 -14.32 2.81 10.10
C LYS A 153 -14.64 1.41 9.57
N GLY A 154 -13.76 0.46 9.87
CA GLY A 154 -13.84 -0.91 9.40
C GLY A 154 -13.04 -1.20 8.13
N ASP A 155 -12.61 -0.20 7.36
CA ASP A 155 -11.71 -0.42 6.22
C ASP A 155 -10.41 -1.09 6.69
N VAL A 156 -9.75 -1.83 5.79
CA VAL A 156 -8.44 -2.44 6.07
C VAL A 156 -7.43 -1.94 5.04
N VAL A 157 -6.45 -1.17 5.49
CA VAL A 157 -5.30 -0.78 4.67
C VAL A 157 -4.28 -1.90 4.75
N PHE A 158 -3.69 -2.29 3.63
CA PHE A 158 -2.61 -3.27 3.62
C PHE A 158 -1.56 -2.94 2.57
N LEU A 159 -0.31 -3.25 2.89
CA LEU A 159 0.85 -3.11 2.02
C LEU A 159 1.33 -4.51 1.67
N ALA A 160 1.77 -4.70 0.44
CA ALA A 160 2.15 -6.00 -0.10
C ALA A 160 3.49 -5.88 -0.82
N SER A 161 4.31 -6.94 -0.78
CA SER A 161 5.36 -7.12 -1.79
C SER A 161 4.77 -7.59 -3.12
N ASP A 162 5.58 -7.53 -4.17
CA ASP A 162 5.24 -8.07 -5.49
C ASP A 162 4.94 -9.58 -5.43
N GLY A 163 5.60 -10.36 -4.56
CA GLY A 163 5.32 -11.78 -4.37
C GLY A 163 3.92 -12.07 -3.79
N ILE A 164 3.23 -11.07 -3.24
CA ILE A 164 1.78 -11.14 -3.00
C ILE A 164 1.01 -10.65 -4.22
N ALA A 165 1.32 -9.44 -4.70
CA ALA A 165 0.51 -8.74 -5.71
C ALA A 165 0.50 -9.42 -7.09
N ASP A 166 1.66 -9.89 -7.56
CA ASP A 166 1.84 -10.56 -8.85
C ASP A 166 1.02 -11.84 -8.94
N ASN A 167 0.79 -12.51 -7.82
CA ASN A 167 -0.04 -13.72 -7.78
C ASN A 167 -1.53 -13.46 -8.07
N PHE A 168 -1.95 -12.20 -8.17
CA PHE A 168 -3.28 -11.80 -8.63
C PHE A 168 -3.28 -11.26 -10.07
N ASP A 169 -2.11 -11.02 -10.68
CA ASP A 169 -2.03 -10.49 -12.05
C ASP A 169 -2.40 -11.56 -13.10
N PRO A 170 -3.36 -11.30 -14.00
CA PRO A 170 -3.77 -12.28 -15.02
C PRO A 170 -2.65 -12.74 -15.96
N VAL A 171 -1.63 -11.91 -16.23
CA VAL A 171 -0.47 -12.26 -17.06
C VAL A 171 0.43 -13.24 -16.31
N VAL A 172 0.72 -12.96 -15.03
CA VAL A 172 1.51 -13.86 -14.17
C VAL A 172 0.78 -15.19 -13.98
N ARG A 173 -0.55 -15.16 -13.87
CA ARG A 173 -1.41 -16.36 -13.77
C ARG A 173 -1.69 -17.06 -15.09
N LYS A 174 -1.13 -16.58 -16.22
CA LYS A 174 -1.35 -17.13 -17.58
C LYS A 174 -2.81 -17.14 -18.03
N GLN A 175 -3.63 -16.24 -17.47
CA GLN A 175 -5.02 -16.00 -17.86
C GLN A 175 -5.15 -14.89 -18.93
N ALA A 176 -4.07 -14.12 -19.15
CA ALA A 176 -3.94 -13.11 -20.19
C ALA A 176 -2.54 -13.16 -20.81
N SER A 177 -2.39 -12.74 -22.07
CA SER A 177 -1.08 -12.56 -22.71
C SER A 177 -0.62 -11.11 -22.62
N SER A 178 0.69 -10.89 -22.41
CA SER A 178 1.29 -9.56 -22.52
C SER A 178 1.30 -9.13 -23.98
N ARG A 179 0.83 -7.92 -24.29
CA ARG A 179 1.00 -7.35 -25.64
C ARG A 179 2.47 -6.98 -25.81
N ALA A 180 3.27 -7.86 -26.41
CA ALA A 180 4.62 -7.50 -26.83
C ALA A 180 4.49 -6.37 -27.86
N ILE A 181 4.96 -5.17 -27.51
CA ILE A 181 5.19 -4.13 -28.52
C ILE A 181 6.47 -4.57 -29.25
N GLY A 182 6.29 -5.20 -30.40
CA GLY A 182 7.40 -5.62 -31.27
C GLY A 182 7.58 -7.14 -31.35
N GLU A 183 7.33 -7.64 -32.55
CA GLU A 183 7.91 -8.83 -33.19
C GLU A 183 7.72 -10.23 -32.54
N GLY A 184 6.86 -11.02 -33.19
CA GLY A 184 7.34 -12.29 -33.75
C GLY A 184 7.58 -13.47 -32.82
N SER A 185 6.93 -13.59 -31.66
CA SER A 185 6.96 -14.85 -30.88
C SER A 185 5.59 -15.51 -30.78
N SER A 186 5.61 -16.83 -30.92
CA SER A 186 4.51 -17.77 -31.09
C SER A 186 3.27 -17.47 -30.24
N ARG A 187 2.12 -17.27 -30.91
CA ARG A 187 0.80 -17.21 -30.26
C ARG A 187 0.57 -18.51 -29.48
N GLN A 188 0.51 -18.43 -28.14
CA GLN A 188 -0.11 -19.51 -27.37
C GLN A 188 -1.61 -19.55 -27.75
N PRO A 189 -2.12 -20.68 -28.28
CA PRO A 189 -3.52 -20.75 -28.71
C PRO A 189 -4.45 -20.63 -27.50
N GLY A 190 -5.27 -19.57 -27.46
CA GLY A 190 -6.43 -19.47 -26.56
C GLY A 190 -6.44 -18.32 -25.53
N VAL A 191 -5.35 -17.58 -25.33
CA VAL A 191 -5.29 -16.52 -24.29
C VAL A 191 -5.31 -15.12 -24.93
N ASN A 192 -6.40 -14.38 -24.70
CA ASN A 192 -6.56 -13.03 -25.22
C ASN A 192 -5.59 -12.04 -24.55
N ALA A 193 -5.04 -11.12 -25.34
CA ALA A 193 -4.28 -10.00 -24.81
C ALA A 193 -5.25 -9.01 -24.12
N LEU A 194 -5.01 -8.73 -22.84
CA LEU A 194 -5.77 -7.74 -22.09
C LEU A 194 -4.99 -6.43 -22.02
N SER A 195 -5.70 -5.31 -21.91
CA SER A 195 -5.02 -4.05 -21.60
C SER A 195 -4.56 -4.07 -20.14
N PRO A 196 -3.46 -3.37 -19.80
CA PRO A 196 -2.95 -3.38 -18.43
C PRO A 196 -3.95 -2.86 -17.39
N ALA A 197 -4.78 -1.88 -17.76
CA ALA A 197 -5.89 -1.44 -16.91
C ALA A 197 -6.91 -2.56 -16.64
N LYS A 198 -7.18 -3.43 -17.63
CA LYS A 198 -8.05 -4.60 -17.45
C LYS A 198 -7.37 -5.66 -16.58
N CYS A 199 -6.07 -5.93 -16.78
CA CYS A 199 -5.32 -6.84 -15.91
C CYS A 199 -5.37 -6.39 -14.45
N HIS A 200 -5.08 -5.12 -14.22
CA HIS A 200 -5.12 -4.50 -12.90
C HIS A 200 -6.51 -4.63 -12.25
N ASN A 201 -7.58 -4.31 -12.98
CA ASN A 201 -8.94 -4.45 -12.45
C ASN A 201 -9.30 -5.91 -12.10
N ILE A 202 -8.89 -6.88 -12.91
CA ILE A 202 -9.11 -8.30 -12.59
C ILE A 202 -8.34 -8.70 -11.33
N ALA A 203 -7.09 -8.26 -11.18
CA ALA A 203 -6.28 -8.52 -9.99
C ALA A 203 -6.97 -7.99 -8.72
N LEU A 204 -7.51 -6.77 -8.76
CA LEU A 204 -8.27 -6.20 -7.63
C LEU A 204 -9.54 -6.99 -7.32
N VAL A 205 -10.27 -7.45 -8.34
CA VAL A 205 -11.48 -8.27 -8.17
C VAL A 205 -11.15 -9.62 -7.54
N ASP A 206 -10.09 -10.28 -7.99
CA ASP A 206 -9.67 -11.58 -7.46
C ASP A 206 -9.18 -11.46 -6.02
N MET A 207 -8.42 -10.41 -5.72
CA MET A 207 -7.99 -10.09 -4.36
C MET A 207 -9.20 -9.83 -3.45
N ALA A 208 -10.18 -9.06 -3.91
CA ALA A 208 -11.43 -8.86 -3.20
C ALA A 208 -12.17 -10.19 -2.96
N GLY A 209 -12.16 -11.10 -3.93
CA GLY A 209 -12.72 -12.45 -3.78
C GLY A 209 -12.11 -13.24 -2.61
N VAL A 210 -10.77 -13.24 -2.51
CA VAL A 210 -10.04 -13.88 -1.41
C VAL A 210 -10.42 -13.28 -0.05
N LEU A 211 -10.48 -11.96 0.04
CA LEU A 211 -10.85 -11.27 1.28
C LEU A 211 -12.33 -11.44 1.65
N LYS A 212 -13.24 -11.52 0.66
CA LYS A 212 -14.67 -11.83 0.87
C LYS A 212 -14.83 -13.21 1.50
N GLU A 213 -14.08 -14.19 1.00
CA GLU A 213 -14.11 -15.56 1.49
C GLU A 213 -13.56 -15.66 2.92
N ALA A 214 -12.48 -14.96 3.22
CA ALA A 214 -11.94 -14.86 4.58
C ALA A 214 -12.96 -14.26 5.56
N CYS A 215 -13.62 -13.17 5.15
CA CYS A 215 -14.70 -12.55 5.92
C CYS A 215 -15.83 -13.56 6.21
N ARG A 216 -16.25 -14.34 5.20
CA ARG A 216 -17.28 -15.39 5.35
C ARG A 216 -16.86 -16.48 6.34
N LYS A 217 -15.62 -16.98 6.25
CA LYS A 217 -15.09 -18.02 7.16
C LYS A 217 -15.05 -17.55 8.62
N LEU A 218 -14.62 -16.30 8.86
CA LEU A 218 -14.63 -15.70 10.19
C LEU A 218 -16.03 -15.59 10.79
N GLN A 219 -17.05 -15.36 9.96
CA GLN A 219 -18.45 -15.33 10.39
C GLN A 219 -18.97 -16.74 10.75
N GLN A 220 -18.55 -17.77 10.03
CA GLN A 220 -18.97 -19.16 10.27
C GLN A 220 -18.32 -19.75 11.52
N GLY A 221 -17.02 -19.55 11.73
CA GLY A 221 -16.28 -20.06 12.89
C GLY A 221 -16.68 -19.45 14.24
N ARG A 222 -17.40 -18.31 14.26
CA ARG A 222 -17.93 -17.71 15.49
C ARG A 222 -19.32 -18.18 15.86
N ARG A 223 -20.10 -18.72 14.92
CA ARG A 223 -21.42 -19.31 15.23
C ARG A 223 -21.30 -20.62 16.04
N SER A 224 -20.15 -21.29 16.00
CA SER A 224 -19.87 -22.47 16.82
C SER A 224 -19.36 -22.15 18.24
N LEU A 225 -19.05 -20.88 18.55
CA LEU A 225 -18.41 -20.47 19.81
C LEU A 225 -19.26 -19.51 20.66
N SER A 226 -20.52 -19.25 20.29
CA SER A 226 -21.42 -18.37 21.06
C SER A 226 -22.10 -19.07 22.24
N GLY A 227 -21.35 -19.86 22.99
CA GLY A 227 -21.70 -20.34 24.33
C GLY A 227 -20.64 -19.86 25.31
N SER A 228 -21.06 -19.03 26.28
CA SER A 228 -20.29 -18.52 27.44
C SER A 228 -19.76 -17.09 27.33
N SER A 229 -20.68 -16.16 27.62
CA SER A 229 -20.42 -14.80 28.08
C SER A 229 -19.87 -14.82 29.50
N LYS A 230 -18.74 -14.16 29.77
CA LYS A 230 -18.42 -13.40 31.00
C LYS A 230 -16.97 -12.90 30.97
N GLN A 231 -16.75 -11.71 31.53
CA GLN A 231 -15.48 -10.98 31.78
C GLN A 231 -15.03 -10.07 30.62
N ARG A 232 -14.80 -8.76 30.77
CA ARG A 232 -14.76 -7.85 31.94
C ARG A 232 -15.03 -6.42 31.46
N GLN A 233 -15.87 -5.73 32.22
CA GLN A 233 -16.02 -4.28 32.28
C GLN A 233 -15.11 -3.75 33.43
N VAL A 234 -15.05 -2.42 33.59
CA VAL A 234 -14.35 -1.62 34.63
C VAL A 234 -12.86 -1.37 34.28
N VAL A 235 -12.32 -0.14 34.19
CA VAL A 235 -12.47 1.09 35.00
C VAL A 235 -12.19 2.34 34.14
N GLN A 236 -12.92 3.43 34.41
CA GLN A 236 -12.69 4.81 33.94
C GLN A 236 -12.53 5.73 35.17
N GLU A 237 -11.80 6.84 34.97
CA GLU A 237 -11.87 8.16 35.64
C GLU A 237 -10.92 8.54 36.79
N HIS A 238 -10.28 9.70 36.61
CA HIS A 238 -10.14 10.91 37.49
C HIS A 238 -8.75 11.56 37.20
N LEU A 239 -8.50 12.88 37.09
CA LEU A 239 -9.25 14.14 37.17
C LEU A 239 -8.33 15.30 36.67
N GLN A 240 -8.89 16.51 36.52
CA GLN A 240 -8.34 17.71 35.88
C GLN A 240 -7.53 18.68 36.79
N ALA A 241 -6.90 19.65 36.11
CA ALA A 241 -6.80 21.12 36.39
C ALA A 241 -5.53 21.69 37.08
N ALA A 242 -4.86 22.64 36.40
CA ALA A 242 -4.86 24.09 36.70
C ALA A 242 -3.79 24.86 35.88
N ALA A 243 -3.99 26.17 35.74
CA ALA A 243 -3.43 27.11 34.75
C ALA A 243 -2.29 28.01 35.31
N GLY A 244 -1.62 28.78 34.43
CA GLY A 244 -0.85 29.98 34.80
C GLY A 244 0.07 30.57 33.73
N CYS A 245 -0.05 31.89 33.49
CA CYS A 245 0.66 32.81 32.55
C CYS A 245 2.20 32.78 32.63
N GLY A 246 3.01 33.36 31.74
CA GLY A 246 2.85 34.25 30.57
C GLY A 246 4.23 34.86 30.25
N GLU A 247 4.45 35.36 29.02
CA GLU A 247 5.35 36.50 28.68
C GLU A 247 5.43 36.67 27.15
N GLN A 248 4.98 37.83 26.67
CA GLN A 248 5.06 38.29 25.30
C GLN A 248 5.77 39.63 25.32
N GLN A 249 6.91 39.77 24.62
CA GLN A 249 7.29 41.05 24.01
C GLN A 249 8.43 41.01 22.96
N ALA A 250 8.93 39.84 22.55
CA ALA A 250 9.84 39.73 21.39
C ALA A 250 9.17 39.17 20.11
N ALA A 251 7.91 38.71 20.19
CA ALA A 251 7.24 37.92 19.15
C ALA A 251 6.54 38.75 18.04
N GLN A 252 6.43 40.07 18.19
CA GLN A 252 5.64 40.90 17.26
C GLN A 252 6.41 41.33 16.00
N GLN A 253 7.74 41.41 16.02
CA GLN A 253 8.52 41.79 14.83
C GLN A 253 8.77 40.62 13.86
N GLN A 254 8.85 39.36 14.35
CA GLN A 254 8.92 38.17 13.49
C GLN A 254 7.56 37.79 12.85
N LEU A 255 6.45 38.11 13.51
CA LEU A 255 5.10 37.80 13.01
C LEU A 255 4.73 38.64 11.77
N GLN A 256 5.32 39.83 11.61
CA GLN A 256 5.02 40.71 10.47
C GLN A 256 5.76 40.28 9.20
N GLN A 257 7.03 39.86 9.31
CA GLN A 257 7.78 39.27 8.19
C GLN A 257 7.23 37.90 7.75
N GLN A 258 6.72 37.09 8.69
CA GLN A 258 6.01 35.84 8.35
C GLN A 258 4.69 36.08 7.62
N ARG A 259 3.95 37.15 7.93
CA ARG A 259 2.68 37.47 7.25
C ARG A 259 2.87 37.86 5.80
N GLU A 260 3.96 38.56 5.47
CA GLU A 260 4.29 38.97 4.11
C GLU A 260 4.77 37.78 3.25
N ALA A 261 5.59 36.88 3.81
CA ALA A 261 5.99 35.65 3.13
C ALA A 261 4.80 34.68 2.92
N THR A 262 3.86 34.62 3.88
CA THR A 262 2.66 33.77 3.77
C THR A 262 1.70 34.28 2.70
N ALA A 263 1.56 35.61 2.55
CA ALA A 263 0.71 36.22 1.52
C ALA A 263 1.22 35.93 0.10
N TYR A 264 2.54 35.96 -0.11
CA TYR A 264 3.15 35.64 -1.40
C TYR A 264 2.95 34.17 -1.80
N VAL A 265 3.11 33.24 -0.86
CA VAL A 265 2.88 31.80 -1.08
C VAL A 265 1.39 31.50 -1.30
N GLN A 266 0.48 32.18 -0.60
CA GLN A 266 -0.97 32.06 -0.86
C GLN A 266 -1.36 32.54 -2.26
N GLN A 267 -0.73 33.61 -2.75
CA GLN A 267 -1.01 34.11 -4.11
C GLN A 267 -0.50 33.14 -5.19
N GLN A 268 0.65 32.50 -4.98
CA GLN A 268 1.20 31.45 -5.84
C GLN A 268 0.32 30.18 -5.82
N LEU A 269 -0.15 29.76 -4.65
CA LEU A 269 -1.09 28.64 -4.50
C LEU A 269 -2.42 28.90 -5.20
N GLN A 270 -2.95 30.12 -5.11
CA GLN A 270 -4.21 30.46 -5.76
C GLN A 270 -4.11 30.46 -7.30
N GLN A 271 -2.94 30.81 -7.85
CA GLN A 271 -2.67 30.70 -9.29
C GLN A 271 -2.53 29.24 -9.75
N LEU A 272 -1.88 28.39 -8.95
CA LEU A 272 -1.79 26.95 -9.20
C LEU A 272 -3.14 26.24 -9.05
N GLU A 273 -3.97 26.63 -8.08
CA GLU A 273 -5.33 26.13 -7.90
C GLU A 273 -6.26 26.50 -9.06
N GLN A 274 -6.12 27.71 -9.63
CA GLN A 274 -6.87 28.12 -10.82
C GLN A 274 -6.44 27.33 -12.07
N GLN A 275 -5.16 26.95 -12.17
CA GLN A 275 -4.66 26.07 -13.23
C GLN A 275 -5.08 24.60 -13.03
N ALA A 276 -5.14 24.12 -11.78
CA ALA A 276 -5.61 22.78 -11.43
C ALA A 276 -7.15 22.63 -11.58
N ALA A 277 -7.93 23.69 -11.29
CA ALA A 277 -9.38 23.69 -11.40
C ALA A 277 -9.89 23.36 -12.82
N GLY A 278 -9.15 23.76 -13.87
CA GLY A 278 -9.46 23.44 -15.26
C GLY A 278 -9.26 21.97 -15.64
N LEU A 279 -8.29 21.28 -15.01
CA LEU A 279 -8.05 19.84 -15.19
C LEU A 279 -8.97 18.98 -14.32
N THR A 280 -9.33 19.48 -13.14
CA THR A 280 -10.13 18.77 -12.13
C THR A 280 -11.60 18.68 -12.52
N GLN A 281 -12.18 19.67 -13.24
CA GLN A 281 -13.58 19.63 -13.67
C GLN A 281 -13.88 18.50 -14.67
N LYS A 282 -12.96 18.22 -15.60
CA LYS A 282 -13.12 17.10 -16.57
C LYS A 282 -12.96 15.73 -15.92
N GLN A 283 -12.03 15.58 -14.95
CA GLN A 283 -11.88 14.34 -14.18
C GLN A 283 -13.02 14.13 -13.16
N GLN A 284 -13.53 15.20 -12.54
CA GLN A 284 -14.68 15.14 -11.62
C GLN A 284 -15.99 14.82 -12.34
N GLN A 285 -16.21 15.32 -13.57
CA GLN A 285 -17.38 14.92 -14.37
C GLN A 285 -17.33 13.43 -14.78
N GLN A 286 -16.15 12.89 -15.11
CA GLN A 286 -16.01 11.45 -15.38
C GLN A 286 -16.19 10.58 -14.12
N GLN A 287 -15.71 11.02 -12.96
CA GLN A 287 -15.92 10.30 -11.69
C GLN A 287 -17.35 10.44 -11.13
N GLN A 288 -18.03 11.58 -11.34
CA GLN A 288 -19.43 11.76 -10.93
C GLN A 288 -20.41 10.94 -11.79
N GLN A 289 -20.14 10.77 -13.10
CA GLN A 289 -20.93 9.87 -13.94
C GLN A 289 -20.82 8.39 -13.53
N GLN A 290 -19.74 8.01 -12.83
CA GLN A 290 -19.57 6.66 -12.27
C GLN A 290 -20.13 6.51 -10.83
N ARG A 291 -20.45 7.62 -10.13
CA ARG A 291 -20.93 7.62 -8.74
C ARG A 291 -22.45 7.70 -8.57
N ASN A 292 -23.23 7.78 -9.65
CA ASN A 292 -24.69 7.89 -9.58
C ASN A 292 -25.43 6.55 -9.39
N ILE A 293 -24.91 5.69 -8.50
CA ILE A 293 -25.69 4.61 -7.89
C ILE A 293 -25.38 4.64 -6.40
N SER A 294 -26.16 5.41 -5.64
CA SER A 294 -26.18 5.30 -4.19
C SER A 294 -26.85 3.98 -3.81
N PRO A 295 -26.18 3.03 -3.13
CA PRO A 295 -26.91 1.97 -2.45
C PRO A 295 -27.59 2.55 -1.21
N PRO A 296 -28.74 2.02 -0.79
CA PRO A 296 -29.40 2.48 0.41
C PRO A 296 -28.49 2.30 1.63
N LEU A 297 -28.49 3.31 2.49
CA LEU A 297 -27.93 3.24 3.85
C LEU A 297 -28.59 2.06 4.57
N LEU A 298 -27.91 0.93 4.65
CA LEU A 298 -28.26 -0.16 5.56
C LEU A 298 -27.82 0.25 6.97
N GLU A 299 -28.64 1.09 7.60
CA GLU A 299 -28.66 1.17 9.06
C GLU A 299 -29.03 -0.22 9.59
N GLY A 300 -28.15 -0.80 10.42
CA GLY A 300 -28.50 -1.98 11.22
C GLY A 300 -27.95 -3.34 10.76
N VAL A 301 -26.80 -3.41 10.05
CA VAL A 301 -26.07 -4.69 9.92
C VAL A 301 -24.93 -4.76 10.92
N ASP A 302 -25.22 -5.31 12.09
CA ASP A 302 -24.19 -5.79 13.00
C ASP A 302 -23.56 -7.07 12.40
N GLY A 303 -22.67 -6.90 11.42
CA GLY A 303 -22.17 -7.95 10.53
C GLY A 303 -20.65 -8.07 10.42
N ARG A 304 -19.92 -7.45 11.36
CA ARG A 304 -18.52 -7.73 11.78
C ARG A 304 -17.51 -8.02 10.66
N CYS A 305 -16.84 -6.92 10.28
CA CYS A 305 -15.82 -6.73 9.25
C CYS A 305 -14.52 -7.54 9.44
N LEU A 306 -13.93 -7.97 8.31
CA LEU A 306 -12.57 -8.48 8.13
C LEU A 306 -11.58 -7.87 9.13
N THR A 307 -10.74 -8.70 9.75
CA THR A 307 -9.65 -8.24 10.63
C THR A 307 -8.37 -8.07 9.82
N ALA A 308 -7.45 -7.21 10.28
CA ALA A 308 -6.12 -7.08 9.66
C ALA A 308 -5.39 -8.44 9.59
N GLN A 309 -5.41 -9.21 10.68
CA GLN A 309 -4.87 -10.56 10.73
C GLN A 309 -5.57 -11.51 9.74
N GLY A 310 -6.90 -11.41 9.62
CA GLY A 310 -7.68 -12.21 8.68
C GLY A 310 -7.32 -11.90 7.22
N ALA A 311 -7.09 -10.62 6.90
CA ALA A 311 -6.62 -10.21 5.58
C ALA A 311 -5.22 -10.78 5.28
N VAL A 312 -4.27 -10.61 6.22
CA VAL A 312 -2.90 -11.14 6.11
C VAL A 312 -2.91 -12.65 5.87
N HIS A 313 -3.63 -13.42 6.71
CA HIS A 313 -3.69 -14.86 6.57
C HIS A 313 -4.37 -15.29 5.26
N ALA A 314 -5.41 -14.59 4.82
CA ALA A 314 -6.10 -14.94 3.58
C ALA A 314 -5.22 -14.78 2.35
N LEU A 315 -4.46 -13.68 2.29
CA LEU A 315 -3.55 -13.38 1.19
C LEU A 315 -2.35 -14.34 1.19
N LEU A 316 -1.70 -14.57 2.35
CA LEU A 316 -0.60 -15.51 2.45
C LEU A 316 -1.03 -16.94 2.10
N SER A 317 -2.15 -17.42 2.66
CA SER A 317 -2.64 -18.76 2.33
C SER A 317 -3.03 -18.91 0.85
N PHE A 318 -3.41 -17.83 0.16
CA PHE A 318 -3.64 -17.87 -1.28
C PHE A 318 -2.33 -18.12 -2.04
N VAL A 319 -1.28 -17.36 -1.72
CA VAL A 319 0.04 -17.53 -2.33
C VAL A 319 0.65 -18.90 -2.00
N GLU A 320 0.60 -19.32 -0.73
CA GLU A 320 1.11 -20.64 -0.30
C GLU A 320 0.50 -21.80 -1.08
N ARG A 321 -0.82 -21.76 -1.33
CA ARG A 321 -1.48 -22.79 -2.15
C ARG A 321 -1.02 -22.77 -3.60
N GLY A 322 -0.83 -21.58 -4.17
CA GLY A 322 -0.27 -21.41 -5.51
C GLY A 322 1.15 -21.99 -5.60
N THR A 323 2.04 -21.56 -4.70
CA THR A 323 3.42 -22.03 -4.63
C THR A 323 3.52 -23.54 -4.38
N ALA A 324 2.67 -24.10 -3.50
CA ALA A 324 2.64 -25.54 -3.25
C ALA A 324 2.23 -26.35 -4.50
N ALA A 325 1.23 -25.87 -5.24
CA ALA A 325 0.81 -26.50 -6.49
C ALA A 325 1.94 -26.44 -7.55
N GLN A 326 2.61 -25.30 -7.68
CA GLN A 326 3.76 -25.16 -8.58
C GLN A 326 4.90 -26.11 -8.19
N ARG A 327 5.23 -26.18 -6.90
CA ARG A 327 6.26 -27.07 -6.37
C ARG A 327 5.96 -28.55 -6.66
N GLN A 328 4.71 -28.99 -6.50
CA GLN A 328 4.34 -30.37 -6.83
C GLN A 328 4.58 -30.71 -8.30
N VAL A 329 4.29 -29.77 -9.22
CA VAL A 329 4.56 -29.99 -10.66
C VAL A 329 6.06 -30.12 -10.92
N LEU A 330 6.89 -29.30 -10.27
CA LEU A 330 8.35 -29.36 -10.42
C LEU A 330 8.94 -30.63 -9.83
N GLU A 331 8.47 -31.06 -8.65
CA GLU A 331 8.92 -32.29 -8.01
C GLU A 331 8.55 -33.53 -8.84
N GLN A 332 7.34 -33.57 -9.44
CA GLN A 332 6.92 -34.62 -10.36
C GLN A 332 7.80 -34.65 -11.61
N ALA A 333 8.03 -33.49 -12.24
CA ALA A 333 8.87 -33.40 -13.43
C ALA A 333 10.33 -33.81 -13.18
N SER A 334 10.83 -33.63 -11.95
CA SER A 334 12.16 -34.09 -11.54
C SER A 334 12.18 -35.59 -11.24
N ALA A 335 11.12 -36.14 -10.63
CA ALA A 335 11.00 -37.56 -10.32
C ALA A 335 10.88 -38.46 -11.56
N ASP A 336 10.29 -37.95 -12.64
CA ASP A 336 10.18 -38.66 -13.93
C ASP A 336 11.53 -38.78 -14.69
N GLY A 337 12.64 -38.33 -14.09
CA GLY A 337 14.01 -38.70 -14.47
C GLY A 337 14.55 -38.09 -15.76
N GLY A 338 13.91 -37.06 -16.34
CA GLY A 338 14.18 -36.68 -17.73
C GLY A 338 14.54 -35.23 -18.04
N LYS A 339 14.29 -34.25 -17.15
CA LYS A 339 14.39 -32.84 -17.55
C LYS A 339 15.73 -32.21 -17.20
N GLY A 340 16.43 -31.73 -18.23
CA GLY A 340 17.61 -30.88 -18.07
C GLY A 340 17.28 -29.53 -17.43
N PRO A 341 18.29 -28.76 -16.97
CA PRO A 341 18.08 -27.45 -16.33
C PRO A 341 17.29 -26.46 -17.19
N GLU A 342 17.48 -26.48 -18.51
CA GLU A 342 16.74 -25.63 -19.46
C GLU A 342 15.26 -26.00 -19.53
N GLU A 343 14.94 -27.29 -19.66
CA GLU A 343 13.54 -27.77 -19.69
C GLU A 343 12.80 -27.52 -18.37
N LEU A 344 13.53 -27.55 -17.24
CA LEU A 344 12.98 -27.17 -15.94
C LEU A 344 12.74 -25.66 -15.86
N GLY A 345 13.65 -24.85 -16.41
CA GLY A 345 13.48 -23.40 -16.53
C GLY A 345 12.25 -23.03 -17.36
N ASP A 346 12.06 -23.68 -18.50
CA ASP A 346 10.88 -23.51 -19.36
C ASP A 346 9.59 -23.97 -18.66
N LEU A 347 9.65 -25.07 -17.91
CA LEU A 347 8.51 -25.53 -17.11
C LEU A 347 8.12 -24.48 -16.07
N ILE A 348 9.09 -23.96 -15.31
CA ILE A 348 8.87 -22.90 -14.30
C ILE A 348 8.26 -21.66 -14.94
N ALA A 349 8.80 -21.21 -16.08
CA ALA A 349 8.32 -20.03 -16.79
C ALA A 349 6.86 -20.15 -17.28
N ASN A 350 6.39 -21.39 -17.48
CA ASN A 350 5.03 -21.69 -17.91
C ASN A 350 4.04 -21.95 -16.75
N LEU A 351 4.52 -22.11 -15.52
CA LEU A 351 3.63 -22.28 -14.37
C LEU A 351 2.93 -20.96 -14.01
N PRO A 352 1.64 -20.99 -13.64
CA PRO A 352 0.91 -19.80 -13.24
C PRO A 352 1.25 -19.37 -11.81
N GLY A 353 1.50 -18.08 -11.60
CA GLY A 353 1.85 -17.52 -10.29
C GLY A 353 3.35 -17.31 -10.11
N LYS A 354 3.73 -16.59 -9.06
CA LYS A 354 5.14 -16.26 -8.75
C LYS A 354 5.61 -17.08 -7.54
N MET A 355 6.76 -17.75 -7.67
CA MET A 355 7.45 -18.44 -6.58
C MET A 355 8.50 -17.51 -5.97
N ASP A 356 8.06 -16.54 -5.17
CA ASP A 356 8.95 -15.57 -4.52
C ASP A 356 8.65 -15.46 -3.02
N HIS A 357 9.42 -14.62 -2.33
CA HIS A 357 9.12 -14.17 -0.99
C HIS A 357 7.72 -13.50 -0.96
N ALA A 358 7.02 -13.62 0.17
CA ALA A 358 5.67 -13.08 0.31
C ALA A 358 5.56 -12.29 1.61
N SER A 359 5.41 -10.97 1.49
CA SER A 359 5.28 -10.07 2.64
C SER A 359 4.00 -9.26 2.55
N VAL A 360 3.28 -9.15 3.66
CA VAL A 360 2.08 -8.32 3.77
C VAL A 360 1.96 -7.76 5.19
N VAL A 361 1.57 -6.50 5.30
CA VAL A 361 1.22 -5.86 6.58
C VAL A 361 -0.13 -5.17 6.44
N ALA A 362 -0.98 -5.28 7.44
CA ALA A 362 -2.34 -4.73 7.41
C ALA A 362 -2.69 -3.97 8.68
N TYR A 363 -3.54 -2.96 8.53
CA TYR A 363 -4.10 -2.14 9.61
C TYR A 363 -5.60 -1.96 9.40
N LYS A 364 -6.36 -2.22 10.45
CA LYS A 364 -7.81 -2.00 10.46
C LYS A 364 -8.10 -0.61 11.00
N VAL A 365 -8.92 0.13 10.27
CA VAL A 365 -9.30 1.51 10.58
C VAL A 365 -10.42 1.53 11.62
N GLY A 366 -10.24 2.34 12.67
CA GLY A 366 -11.22 2.55 13.74
C GLY A 366 -11.41 1.33 14.63
#